data_AF-J9EQ75-F1
#
_entry.id   AF-J9EQ75-F1
#
_cell.length_a   1.000
_cell.length_b   1.000
_cell.length_c   1.000
_cell.angle_alpha   90.00
_cell.angle_beta   90.00
_cell.angle_gamma   90.00
#
_symmetry.space_group_name_H-M   'P 1'
#
loop_
_entity.id
_entity.type
_entity.pdbx_description
1 polymer ?
#
loop_
_entity_poly.entity_id
_entity_poly.type
_entity_poly.pdbx_seq_one_letter_code
_entity_poly.pdbx_strand_id
1 'polypeptide(L)'
;SISRTTSAFLNKTDQLISNGGVDVRLVDDLNEEVLNRWRRLVGVTEERNKLIKAGVVCYKTLHQGVMPILDQLEKEYSMSSKDWCQIRNGEDAKDRAHHMSSLLSKHMEYKERFLKGCSYGQKTSEMFLKYIRRCEASAEHIRLHETRLLALKENLRKRQMKILDLWMRKKQQLDRCHEACLLEATAIENAEWIAVEGETFLKQCLERQLNLANRENLEAYMDEYITFKAEAKQKRLKVRMMLELAEKFLSVLDHHCDAIERKMFDVRSSYEHFSMRLADYENLLSGALGRKLDVNKAKDEFSLDRKSDSNIEAKIEVERLANEEKRKM
;
A
#
# COMPACT_ATOMS: atom_id res chain seq x y z
N SER A 1 14.50 46.80 -24.29
CA SER A 1 13.08 46.57 -23.96
C SER A 1 12.23 47.27 -25.01
N ILE A 2 11.20 46.61 -25.53
CA ILE A 2 10.30 47.07 -26.61
C ILE A 2 9.83 48.51 -26.40
N SER A 3 9.56 48.90 -25.16
CA SER A 3 9.20 50.27 -24.78
C SER A 3 10.26 51.32 -25.14
N ARG A 4 11.56 51.02 -25.00
CA ARG A 4 12.64 51.98 -25.33
C ARG A 4 12.73 52.26 -26.83
N THR A 5 12.49 51.26 -27.67
CA THR A 5 12.53 51.42 -29.13
C THR A 5 11.34 52.22 -29.63
N THR A 6 10.14 51.97 -29.10
CA THR A 6 8.94 52.76 -29.40
C THR A 6 9.10 54.22 -28.96
N SER A 7 9.63 54.47 -27.75
CA SER A 7 9.87 55.83 -27.27
C SER A 7 10.93 56.58 -28.09
N ALA A 8 11.99 55.91 -28.53
CA ALA A 8 13.00 56.52 -29.40
C ALA A 8 12.44 56.88 -30.79
N PHE A 9 11.54 56.05 -31.32
CA PHE A 9 10.83 56.34 -32.58
C PHE A 9 9.95 57.58 -32.44
N LEU A 10 9.10 57.63 -31.42
CA LEU A 10 8.20 58.77 -31.18
C LEU A 10 8.96 60.07 -30.92
N ASN A 11 10.01 60.04 -30.09
CA ASN A 11 10.84 61.21 -29.85
C ASN A 11 11.47 61.78 -31.13
N LYS A 12 11.79 60.92 -32.10
CA LYS A 12 12.37 61.34 -33.38
C LYS A 12 11.33 61.95 -34.31
N THR A 13 10.10 61.44 -34.29
CA THR A 13 8.98 62.01 -35.06
C THR A 13 8.50 63.32 -34.47
N ASP A 14 8.52 63.46 -33.14
CA ASP A 14 8.19 64.71 -32.43
C ASP A 14 9.20 65.83 -32.75
N GLN A 15 10.49 65.49 -32.85
CA GLN A 15 11.53 66.43 -33.29
C GLN A 15 11.32 66.87 -34.75
N LEU A 16 10.88 65.95 -35.61
CA LEU A 16 10.61 66.21 -37.03
C LEU A 16 9.39 67.14 -37.19
N ILE A 17 8.35 66.95 -36.38
CA ILE A 17 7.19 67.86 -36.30
C ILE A 17 7.62 69.24 -35.78
N SER A 18 8.43 69.28 -34.72
CA SER A 18 8.89 70.51 -34.07
C SER A 18 9.79 71.39 -34.94
N ASN A 19 10.55 70.78 -35.86
CA ASN A 19 11.42 71.50 -36.79
C ASN A 19 10.67 72.19 -37.94
N GLY A 20 9.36 71.93 -38.10
CA GLY A 20 8.52 72.51 -39.14
C GLY A 20 8.77 71.93 -40.55
N GLY A 21 7.94 72.32 -41.52
CA GLY A 21 8.07 71.91 -42.92
C GLY A 21 7.48 70.53 -43.27
N VAL A 22 6.69 69.94 -42.37
CA VAL A 22 5.98 68.67 -42.58
C VAL A 22 4.50 68.80 -42.24
N ASP A 23 3.65 68.03 -42.90
CA ASP A 23 2.23 67.90 -42.53
C ASP A 23 2.12 67.03 -41.28
N VAL A 24 1.77 67.67 -40.16
CA VAL A 24 1.63 67.03 -38.85
C VAL A 24 0.63 65.88 -38.90
N ARG A 25 -0.50 66.05 -39.61
CA ARG A 25 -1.54 65.00 -39.69
C ARG A 25 -1.03 63.77 -40.41
N LEU A 26 -0.32 63.97 -41.52
CA LEU A 26 0.28 62.86 -42.27
C LEU A 26 1.32 62.10 -41.44
N VAL A 27 2.13 62.81 -40.66
CA VAL A 27 3.13 62.20 -39.77
C VAL A 27 2.45 61.41 -38.65
N ASP A 28 1.40 61.96 -38.04
CA ASP A 28 0.62 61.29 -37.01
C ASP A 28 -0.06 60.01 -37.55
N ASP A 29 -0.69 60.08 -38.73
CA ASP A 29 -1.32 58.93 -39.38
C ASP A 29 -0.30 57.80 -39.66
N LEU A 30 0.88 58.16 -40.17
CA LEU A 30 1.97 57.21 -40.40
C LEU A 30 2.51 56.60 -39.10
N ASN A 31 2.63 57.42 -38.05
CA ASN A 31 3.04 56.95 -36.73
C ASN A 31 2.04 55.94 -36.17
N GLU A 32 0.75 56.22 -36.25
CA GLU A 32 -0.29 55.28 -35.84
C GLU A 32 -0.21 53.96 -36.62
N GLU A 33 -0.01 54.02 -37.94
CA GLU A 33 0.14 52.81 -38.76
C GLU A 33 1.36 51.97 -38.33
N VAL A 34 2.52 52.61 -38.15
CA VAL A 34 3.74 51.96 -37.70
C VAL A 34 3.55 51.35 -36.31
N LEU A 35 2.96 52.08 -35.37
CA LEU A 35 2.67 51.59 -34.02
C LEU A 35 1.69 50.42 -34.04
N ASN A 36 0.67 50.45 -34.90
CA ASN A 36 -0.28 49.35 -35.07
C ASN A 36 0.41 48.07 -35.57
N ARG A 37 1.24 48.20 -36.62
CA ARG A 37 2.02 47.09 -37.17
C ARG A 37 3.03 46.54 -36.13
N TRP A 38 3.69 47.44 -35.39
CA TRP A 38 4.63 47.07 -34.33
C TRP A 38 3.94 46.32 -33.19
N ARG A 39 2.82 46.84 -32.66
CA ARG A 39 2.03 46.17 -31.62
C ARG A 39 1.58 44.78 -32.05
N ARG A 40 1.11 44.65 -33.30
CA ARG A 40 0.75 43.34 -33.88
C ARG A 40 1.95 42.40 -33.92
N LEU A 41 3.10 42.85 -34.45
CA LEU A 41 4.31 42.03 -34.54
C LEU A 41 4.79 41.53 -33.16
N VAL A 42 4.78 42.42 -32.16
CA VAL A 42 5.11 42.06 -30.77
C VAL A 42 4.15 41.00 -30.25
N GLY A 43 2.83 41.18 -30.42
CA GLY A 43 1.82 40.21 -29.99
C GLY A 43 2.02 38.83 -30.63
N VAL A 44 2.22 38.77 -31.94
CA VAL A 44 2.48 37.51 -32.66
C VAL A 44 3.77 36.84 -32.16
N THR A 45 4.81 37.63 -31.90
CA THR A 45 6.09 37.11 -31.39
C THR A 45 5.96 36.55 -29.99
N GLU A 46 5.21 37.22 -29.11
CA GLU A 46 4.92 36.73 -27.75
C GLU A 46 4.10 35.44 -27.76
N GLU A 47 3.07 35.36 -28.60
CA GLU A 47 2.25 34.16 -28.76
C GLU A 47 3.08 32.98 -29.31
N ARG A 48 3.95 33.23 -30.29
CA ARG A 48 4.89 32.23 -30.80
C ARG A 48 5.85 31.74 -29.71
N ASN A 49 6.36 32.64 -28.88
CA ASN A 49 7.23 32.26 -27.76
C ASN A 49 6.51 31.38 -26.73
N LYS A 50 5.24 31.68 -26.42
CA LYS A 50 4.43 30.85 -25.52
C LYS A 50 4.17 29.46 -26.12
N LEU A 51 3.85 29.38 -27.41
CA LEU A 51 3.69 28.13 -28.15
C LEU A 51 4.96 27.27 -28.07
N ILE A 52 6.13 27.85 -28.36
CA ILE A 52 7.41 27.14 -28.33
C ILE A 52 7.70 26.65 -26.90
N LYS A 53 7.54 27.50 -25.88
CA LYS A 53 7.74 27.11 -24.48
C LYS A 53 6.81 25.96 -24.07
N ALA A 54 5.53 26.03 -24.43
CA ALA A 54 4.56 24.97 -24.16
C ALA A 54 4.96 23.66 -24.86
N GLY A 55 5.42 23.73 -26.12
CA GLY A 55 5.90 22.58 -26.87
C GLY A 55 7.13 21.93 -26.23
N VAL A 56 8.13 22.73 -25.83
CA VAL A 56 9.33 22.24 -25.13
C VAL A 56 8.97 21.54 -23.83
N VAL A 57 8.11 22.14 -23.01
CA VAL A 57 7.67 21.54 -21.73
C VAL A 57 6.90 20.24 -21.98
N CYS A 58 5.96 20.23 -22.93
CA CYS A 58 5.18 19.05 -23.29
C CYS A 58 6.08 17.89 -23.75
N TYR A 59 6.90 18.10 -24.76
CA TYR A 59 7.72 17.03 -25.32
C TYR A 59 8.80 16.54 -24.35
N LYS A 60 9.42 17.42 -23.54
CA LYS A 60 10.32 16.98 -22.47
C LYS A 60 9.58 16.12 -21.45
N THR A 61 8.41 16.56 -20.99
CA THR A 61 7.61 15.81 -20.02
C THR A 61 7.23 14.44 -20.56
N LEU A 62 6.73 14.36 -21.80
CA LEU A 62 6.32 13.10 -22.41
C LEU A 62 7.51 12.18 -22.71
N HIS A 63 8.48 12.64 -23.51
CA HIS A 63 9.54 11.79 -24.03
C HIS A 63 10.67 11.53 -23.03
N GLN A 64 10.95 12.45 -22.11
CA GLN A 64 12.02 12.28 -21.11
C GLN A 64 11.47 11.83 -19.76
N GLY A 65 10.28 12.30 -19.39
CA GLY A 65 9.70 12.04 -18.07
C GLY A 65 8.82 10.79 -17.98
N VAL A 66 8.01 10.50 -19.00
CA VAL A 66 6.95 9.48 -18.90
C VAL A 66 7.21 8.25 -19.77
N MET A 67 7.59 8.43 -21.04
CA MET A 67 7.79 7.33 -21.98
C MET A 67 8.88 6.33 -21.55
N PRO A 68 10.06 6.74 -21.07
CA PRO A 68 11.09 5.78 -20.64
C PRO A 68 10.64 4.95 -19.44
N ILE A 69 9.85 5.54 -18.54
CA ILE A 69 9.26 4.82 -17.41
C ILE A 69 8.25 3.78 -17.90
N LEU A 70 7.41 4.13 -18.88
CA LEU A 70 6.50 3.17 -19.51
C LEU A 70 7.24 2.00 -20.15
N ASP A 71 8.30 2.28 -20.93
CA ASP A 71 9.11 1.26 -21.59
C ASP A 71 9.73 0.30 -20.55
N GLN A 72 10.28 0.86 -19.47
CA GLN A 72 10.88 0.08 -18.38
C GLN A 72 9.84 -0.80 -17.68
N LEU A 73 8.68 -0.25 -17.33
CA LEU A 73 7.63 -1.00 -16.62
C LEU A 73 6.99 -2.08 -17.50
N GLU A 74 6.79 -1.80 -18.79
CA GLU A 74 6.27 -2.79 -19.72
C GLU A 74 7.24 -3.97 -19.83
N LYS A 75 8.55 -3.71 -19.84
CA LYS A 75 9.56 -4.77 -19.83
C LYS A 75 9.58 -5.54 -18.51
N GLU A 76 9.69 -4.84 -17.38
CA GLU A 76 9.79 -5.48 -16.07
C GLU A 76 8.59 -6.34 -15.73
N TYR A 77 7.38 -5.88 -16.06
CA TYR A 77 6.15 -6.58 -15.67
C TYR A 77 5.73 -7.66 -16.68
N SER A 78 6.36 -7.69 -17.85
CA SER A 78 6.18 -8.78 -18.82
C SER A 78 7.10 -9.97 -18.56
N MET A 79 8.09 -9.83 -17.68
CA MET A 79 8.94 -10.96 -17.27
C MET A 79 8.16 -11.92 -16.37
N SER A 80 8.42 -13.23 -16.50
CA SER A 80 7.72 -14.33 -15.82
C SER A 80 7.69 -14.20 -14.29
N SER A 81 6.75 -14.91 -13.65
CA SER A 81 6.54 -14.85 -12.19
C SER A 81 7.83 -15.14 -11.42
N LYS A 82 8.27 -14.15 -10.65
CA LYS A 82 9.39 -14.27 -9.71
C LYS A 82 8.82 -14.58 -8.33
N ASP A 83 9.46 -15.49 -7.60
CA ASP A 83 9.22 -15.62 -6.16
C ASP A 83 9.86 -14.42 -5.44
N TRP A 84 9.02 -13.58 -4.84
CA TRP A 84 9.45 -12.32 -4.24
C TRP A 84 9.92 -12.49 -2.79
N CYS A 85 9.53 -13.58 -2.13
CA CYS A 85 9.90 -13.89 -0.75
C CYS A 85 10.91 -15.04 -0.65
N GLN A 86 11.69 -15.29 -1.71
CA GLN A 86 12.76 -16.29 -1.69
C GLN A 86 13.64 -16.13 -0.44
N ILE A 87 13.90 -17.27 0.20
CA ILE A 87 14.75 -17.36 1.39
C ILE A 87 16.14 -16.83 1.04
N ARG A 88 16.59 -15.80 1.76
CA ARG A 88 17.98 -15.33 1.75
C ARG A 88 18.69 -15.87 2.98
N ASN A 89 19.99 -16.14 2.85
CA ASN A 89 20.78 -16.77 3.90
C ASN A 89 20.64 -16.02 5.24
N GLY A 90 20.11 -16.70 6.26
CA GLY A 90 19.99 -16.18 7.62
C GLY A 90 18.74 -15.36 7.93
N GLU A 91 17.82 -15.16 6.97
CA GLU A 91 16.57 -14.41 7.23
C GLU A 91 15.48 -15.32 7.79
N ASP A 92 14.87 -14.90 8.91
CA ASP A 92 13.71 -15.58 9.48
C ASP A 92 12.39 -15.20 8.75
N ALA A 93 11.28 -15.84 9.12
CA ALA A 93 9.98 -15.58 8.48
C ALA A 93 9.47 -14.16 8.74
N LYS A 94 9.81 -13.56 9.89
CA LYS A 94 9.40 -12.21 10.27
C LYS A 94 10.18 -11.18 9.46
N ASP A 95 11.48 -11.36 9.28
CA ASP A 95 12.32 -10.52 8.42
C ASP A 95 11.81 -10.51 6.98
N ARG A 96 11.44 -11.70 6.46
CA ARG A 96 10.83 -11.80 5.13
C ARG A 96 9.50 -11.06 5.05
N ALA A 97 8.63 -11.15 6.05
CA ALA A 97 7.38 -10.39 6.08
C ALA A 97 7.63 -8.87 6.06
N HIS A 98 8.59 -8.37 6.84
CA HIS A 98 8.96 -6.94 6.82
C HIS A 98 9.55 -6.53 5.47
N HIS A 99 10.40 -7.36 4.86
CA HIS A 99 10.93 -7.12 3.53
C HIS A 99 9.81 -6.99 2.49
N MET A 100 8.84 -7.91 2.52
CA MET A 100 7.68 -7.90 1.63
C MET A 100 6.82 -6.66 1.83
N SER A 101 6.56 -6.25 3.07
CA SER A 101 5.85 -5.00 3.38
C SER A 101 6.58 -3.76 2.83
N SER A 102 7.92 -3.73 2.93
CA SER A 102 8.74 -2.67 2.32
C SER A 102 8.64 -2.65 0.80
N LEU A 103 8.70 -3.81 0.15
CA LEU A 103 8.53 -3.92 -1.30
C LEU A 103 7.15 -3.45 -1.75
N LEU A 104 6.09 -3.84 -1.03
CA LEU A 104 4.72 -3.42 -1.32
C LEU A 104 4.54 -1.90 -1.16
N SER A 105 5.13 -1.32 -0.11
CA SER A 105 5.11 0.13 0.11
C SER A 105 5.82 0.89 -1.00
N LYS A 106 7.05 0.46 -1.36
CA LYS A 106 7.83 1.04 -2.47
C LYS A 106 7.10 0.91 -3.80
N HIS A 107 6.45 -0.24 -4.02
CA HIS A 107 5.59 -0.44 -5.17
C HIS A 107 4.51 0.66 -5.15
N MET A 108 3.66 0.74 -4.12
CA MET A 108 2.56 1.72 -4.07
C MET A 108 3.01 3.18 -4.25
N GLU A 109 4.13 3.58 -3.65
CA GLU A 109 4.71 4.91 -3.83
C GLU A 109 5.10 5.17 -5.31
N TYR A 110 5.74 4.20 -5.94
CA TYR A 110 6.14 4.31 -7.33
C TYR A 110 4.90 4.43 -8.26
N LYS A 111 3.79 3.73 -7.97
CA LYS A 111 2.51 3.92 -8.68
C LYS A 111 2.05 5.37 -8.63
N GLU A 112 2.07 5.95 -7.44
CA GLU A 112 1.59 7.32 -7.23
C GLU A 112 2.44 8.33 -8.00
N ARG A 113 3.77 8.20 -7.93
CA ARG A 113 4.71 9.03 -8.69
C ARG A 113 4.49 8.90 -10.20
N PHE A 114 4.31 7.67 -10.70
CA PHE A 114 4.01 7.41 -12.11
C PHE A 114 2.69 8.06 -12.55
N LEU A 115 1.63 7.94 -11.76
CA LEU A 115 0.33 8.55 -12.05
C LEU A 115 0.40 10.08 -12.05
N LYS A 116 1.14 10.68 -11.12
CA LYS A 116 1.41 12.12 -11.11
C LYS A 116 2.17 12.56 -12.37
N GLY A 117 3.17 11.79 -12.80
CA GLY A 117 3.91 12.02 -14.05
C GLY A 117 3.01 11.98 -15.28
N CYS A 118 2.16 10.95 -15.39
CA CYS A 118 1.19 10.83 -16.50
C CYS A 118 0.18 11.98 -16.51
N SER A 119 -0.36 12.35 -15.35
CA SER A 119 -1.30 13.48 -15.21
C SER A 119 -0.65 14.81 -15.62
N TYR A 120 0.59 15.04 -15.20
CA TYR A 120 1.36 16.21 -15.60
C TYR A 120 1.66 16.23 -17.11
N GLY A 121 1.99 15.07 -17.70
CA GLY A 121 2.12 14.89 -19.14
C GLY A 121 0.84 15.23 -19.90
N GLN A 122 -0.32 14.77 -19.42
CA GLN A 122 -1.61 15.10 -20.01
C GLN A 122 -1.93 16.60 -19.93
N LYS A 123 -1.68 17.23 -18.77
CA LYS A 123 -1.92 18.66 -18.55
C LYS A 123 -1.05 19.54 -19.44
N THR A 124 0.24 19.23 -19.56
CA THR A 124 1.18 19.96 -20.43
C THR A 124 0.84 19.77 -21.90
N SER A 125 0.42 18.57 -22.29
CA SER A 125 -0.07 18.29 -23.66
C SER A 125 -1.33 19.06 -23.99
N GLU A 126 -2.29 19.17 -23.06
CA GLU A 126 -3.51 19.96 -23.24
C GLU A 126 -3.21 21.45 -23.38
N MET A 127 -2.29 21.97 -22.57
CA MET A 127 -1.83 23.35 -22.71
C MET A 127 -1.21 23.60 -24.09
N PHE A 128 -0.35 22.69 -24.55
CA PHE A 128 0.29 22.82 -25.86
C PHE A 128 -0.72 22.73 -27.02
N LEU A 129 -1.72 21.85 -26.94
CA LEU A 129 -2.82 21.78 -27.91
C LEU A 129 -3.57 23.12 -28.03
N LYS A 130 -3.85 23.79 -26.91
CA LYS A 130 -4.49 25.12 -26.92
C LYS A 130 -3.65 26.14 -27.70
N TYR A 131 -2.33 26.10 -27.57
CA TYR A 131 -1.43 26.98 -28.34
C TYR A 131 -1.37 26.60 -29.82
N ILE A 132 -1.35 25.31 -30.16
CA ILE A 132 -1.37 24.86 -31.57
C ILE A 132 -2.64 25.35 -32.27
N ARG A 133 -3.80 25.16 -31.64
CA ARG A 133 -5.12 25.52 -32.21
C ARG A 133 -5.32 27.00 -32.46
N ARG A 134 -4.61 27.87 -31.72
CA ARG A 134 -4.73 29.33 -31.83
C ARG A 134 -3.58 30.00 -32.59
N CYS A 135 -2.61 29.22 -33.09
CA CYS A 135 -1.48 29.82 -33.80
C CYS A 135 -1.92 30.34 -35.17
N GLU A 136 -1.29 31.42 -35.65
CA GLU A 136 -1.61 32.05 -36.94
C GLU A 136 -0.99 31.30 -38.14
N ALA A 137 -1.00 29.97 -38.12
CA ALA A 137 -0.56 29.13 -39.25
C ALA A 137 -1.75 28.73 -40.13
N SER A 138 -1.46 28.09 -41.27
CA SER A 138 -2.52 27.53 -42.11
C SER A 138 -3.33 26.48 -41.34
N ALA A 139 -4.63 26.39 -41.64
CA ALA A 139 -5.51 25.41 -41.00
C ALA A 139 -5.01 23.97 -41.19
N GLU A 140 -4.39 23.68 -42.33
CA GLU A 140 -3.75 22.39 -42.61
C GLU A 140 -2.58 22.11 -41.66
N HIS A 141 -1.69 23.08 -41.46
CA HIS A 141 -0.56 22.95 -40.55
C HIS A 141 -0.99 22.74 -39.10
N ILE A 142 -2.02 23.47 -38.65
CA ILE A 142 -2.62 23.30 -37.32
C ILE A 142 -3.16 21.87 -37.16
N ARG A 143 -3.98 21.40 -38.11
CA ARG A 143 -4.57 20.05 -38.07
C ARG A 143 -3.52 18.95 -38.03
N LEU A 144 -2.43 19.09 -38.79
CA LEU A 144 -1.33 18.12 -38.80
C LEU A 144 -0.71 17.95 -37.41
N HIS A 145 -0.33 19.06 -36.77
CA HIS A 145 0.30 19.04 -35.45
C HIS A 145 -0.65 18.65 -34.33
N GLU A 146 -1.91 19.10 -34.41
CA GLU A 146 -2.96 18.68 -33.49
C GLU A 146 -3.18 17.17 -33.55
N THR A 147 -3.35 16.60 -34.75
CA THR A 147 -3.57 15.16 -34.94
C THR A 147 -2.40 14.35 -34.39
N ARG A 148 -1.16 14.77 -34.66
CA ARG A 148 0.05 14.12 -34.14
C ARG A 148 0.08 14.11 -32.61
N LEU A 149 -0.25 15.23 -31.96
CA LEU A 149 -0.24 15.33 -30.50
C LEU A 149 -1.40 14.56 -29.85
N LEU A 150 -2.57 14.56 -30.47
CA LEU A 150 -3.71 13.73 -30.03
C LEU A 150 -3.37 12.24 -30.11
N ALA A 151 -2.74 11.79 -31.19
CA ALA A 151 -2.29 10.40 -31.32
C ALA A 151 -1.27 10.02 -30.23
N LEU A 152 -0.34 10.92 -29.90
CA LEU A 152 0.62 10.70 -28.82
C LEU A 152 -0.05 10.60 -27.44
N LYS A 153 -1.04 11.47 -27.16
CA LYS A 153 -1.83 11.41 -25.92
C LYS A 153 -2.63 10.10 -25.81
N GLU A 154 -3.21 9.65 -26.91
CA GLU A 154 -3.97 8.40 -26.93
C GLU A 154 -3.07 7.18 -26.72
N ASN A 155 -1.90 7.16 -27.37
CA ASN A 155 -0.89 6.13 -27.12
C ASN A 155 -0.48 6.10 -25.64
N LEU A 156 -0.20 7.27 -25.05
CA LEU A 156 0.12 7.39 -23.64
C LEU A 156 -0.97 6.79 -22.74
N ARG A 157 -2.25 7.14 -23.00
CA ARG A 157 -3.38 6.63 -22.23
C ARG A 157 -3.49 5.10 -22.32
N LYS A 158 -3.38 4.52 -23.52
CA LYS A 158 -3.44 3.07 -23.72
C LYS A 158 -2.33 2.34 -22.96
N ARG A 159 -1.09 2.85 -23.06
CA ARG A 159 0.07 2.29 -22.34
C ARG A 159 -0.08 2.43 -20.83
N GLN A 160 -0.54 3.58 -20.34
CA GLN A 160 -0.84 3.81 -18.93
C GLN A 160 -1.86 2.78 -18.40
N MET A 161 -2.94 2.51 -19.14
CA MET A 161 -3.93 1.50 -18.75
C MET A 161 -3.32 0.09 -18.69
N LYS A 162 -2.52 -0.28 -19.69
CA LYS A 162 -1.80 -1.57 -19.69
C LYS A 162 -0.88 -1.71 -18.48
N ILE A 163 -0.12 -0.67 -18.14
CA ILE A 163 0.75 -0.67 -16.96
C ILE A 163 -0.06 -0.83 -15.67
N LEU A 164 -1.21 -0.18 -15.54
CA LEU A 164 -2.05 -0.30 -14.34
C LEU A 164 -2.64 -1.71 -14.15
N ASP A 165 -2.94 -2.41 -15.24
CA ASP A 165 -3.36 -3.82 -15.18
C ASP A 165 -2.20 -4.73 -14.74
N LEU A 166 -1.03 -4.60 -15.39
CA LEU A 166 0.17 -5.35 -15.01
C LEU A 166 0.60 -5.04 -13.56
N TRP A 167 0.43 -3.79 -13.13
CA TRP A 167 0.65 -3.35 -11.76
C TRP A 167 -0.24 -4.10 -10.77
N MET A 168 -1.54 -4.20 -11.05
CA MET A 168 -2.48 -4.91 -10.20
C MET A 168 -2.05 -6.36 -9.99
N ARG A 169 -1.66 -7.04 -11.08
CA ARG A 169 -1.18 -8.43 -11.02
C ARG A 169 0.08 -8.56 -10.18
N LYS A 170 1.06 -7.67 -10.36
CA LYS A 170 2.28 -7.66 -9.54
C LYS A 170 1.97 -7.39 -8.07
N LYS A 171 1.06 -6.46 -7.79
CA LYS A 171 0.62 -6.17 -6.41
C LYS A 171 0.01 -7.41 -5.76
N GLN A 172 -0.88 -8.11 -6.46
CA GLN A 172 -1.47 -9.36 -5.97
C GLN A 172 -0.41 -10.41 -5.66
N GLN A 173 0.62 -10.55 -6.50
CA GLN A 173 1.74 -11.47 -6.23
C GLN A 173 2.54 -11.07 -4.97
N LEU A 174 2.80 -9.77 -4.78
CA LEU A 174 3.49 -9.26 -3.58
C LEU A 174 2.64 -9.45 -2.32
N ASP A 175 1.35 -9.14 -2.40
CA ASP A 175 0.39 -9.34 -1.30
C ASP A 175 0.36 -10.82 -0.88
N ARG A 176 0.30 -11.74 -1.84
CA ARG A 176 0.36 -13.19 -1.60
C ARG A 176 1.65 -13.63 -0.91
N CYS A 177 2.81 -13.17 -1.40
CA CYS A 177 4.10 -13.48 -0.76
C CYS A 177 4.16 -12.91 0.67
N HIS A 178 3.61 -11.72 0.90
CA HIS A 178 3.56 -11.10 2.23
C HIS A 178 2.66 -11.87 3.19
N GLU A 179 1.45 -12.24 2.77
CA GLU A 179 0.50 -13.07 3.53
C GLU A 179 1.13 -14.42 3.90
N ALA A 180 1.80 -15.07 2.95
CA ALA A 180 2.52 -16.32 3.19
C ALA A 180 3.59 -16.18 4.29
N CYS A 181 4.41 -15.13 4.22
CA CYS A 181 5.44 -14.87 5.24
C CYS A 181 4.84 -14.56 6.62
N LEU A 182 3.71 -13.84 6.67
CA LEU A 182 3.01 -13.53 7.93
C LEU A 182 2.42 -14.78 8.57
N LEU A 183 1.78 -15.65 7.78
CA LEU A 183 1.28 -16.94 8.23
C LEU A 183 2.42 -17.81 8.75
N GLU A 184 3.54 -17.82 8.02
CA GLU A 184 4.73 -18.56 8.41
C GLU A 184 5.32 -18.08 9.75
N ALA A 185 5.48 -16.76 9.92
CA ALA A 185 6.00 -16.17 11.14
C ALA A 185 5.06 -16.44 12.33
N THR A 186 3.75 -16.33 12.11
CA THR A 186 2.73 -16.59 13.14
C THR A 186 2.69 -18.07 13.53
N ALA A 187 2.88 -18.98 12.56
CA ALA A 187 2.98 -20.41 12.82
C ALA A 187 4.19 -20.73 13.70
N ILE A 188 5.34 -20.12 13.40
CA ILE A 188 6.57 -20.28 14.20
C ILE A 188 6.35 -19.75 15.63
N GLU A 189 5.81 -18.54 15.79
CA GLU A 189 5.54 -17.96 17.12
C GLU A 189 4.56 -18.83 17.94
N ASN A 190 3.53 -19.38 17.29
CA ASN A 190 2.57 -20.25 17.97
C ASN A 190 3.19 -21.60 18.34
N ALA A 191 3.96 -22.23 17.44
CA ALA A 191 4.67 -23.46 17.72
C ALA A 191 5.69 -23.30 18.86
N GLU A 192 6.46 -22.21 18.83
CA GLU A 192 7.46 -21.89 19.86
C GLU A 192 6.80 -21.70 21.23
N TRP A 193 5.70 -20.95 21.32
CA TRP A 193 4.98 -20.81 22.59
C TRP A 193 4.47 -22.15 23.13
N ILE A 194 3.94 -23.03 22.27
CA ILE A 194 3.48 -24.36 22.69
C ILE A 194 4.66 -25.17 23.21
N ALA A 195 5.77 -25.20 22.47
CA ALA A 195 6.95 -26.01 22.78
C ALA A 195 7.76 -25.48 23.97
N VAL A 196 7.75 -24.17 24.22
CA VAL A 196 8.51 -23.54 25.31
C VAL A 196 7.61 -23.35 26.53
N GLU A 197 6.65 -22.43 26.46
CA GLU A 197 5.83 -22.08 27.62
C GLU A 197 4.83 -23.18 27.98
N GLY A 198 4.14 -23.71 26.96
CA GLY A 198 3.14 -24.77 27.13
C GLY A 198 3.73 -26.04 27.73
N GLU A 199 4.77 -26.57 27.12
CA GLU A 199 5.42 -27.79 27.58
C GLU A 199 6.20 -27.61 28.89
N THR A 200 6.79 -26.42 29.15
CA THR A 200 7.44 -26.14 30.44
C THR A 200 6.43 -26.16 31.58
N PHE A 201 5.26 -25.52 31.40
CA PHE A 201 4.19 -25.56 32.40
C PHE A 201 3.72 -27.00 32.66
N LEU A 202 3.44 -27.77 31.60
CA LEU A 202 3.00 -29.16 31.74
C LEU A 202 4.06 -30.06 32.39
N LYS A 203 5.35 -29.83 32.10
CA LYS A 203 6.45 -30.56 32.74
C LYS A 203 6.50 -30.27 34.25
N GLN A 204 6.40 -29.00 34.65
CA GLN A 204 6.32 -28.63 36.07
C GLN A 204 5.09 -29.25 36.74
N CYS A 205 3.97 -29.35 36.03
CA CYS A 205 2.75 -29.99 36.52
C CYS A 205 2.94 -31.51 36.74
N LEU A 206 3.66 -32.20 35.86
CA LEU A 206 3.97 -33.63 35.99
C LEU A 206 4.93 -33.93 37.15
N GLU A 207 5.86 -33.02 37.42
CA GLU A 207 6.80 -33.13 38.55
C GLU A 207 6.09 -32.94 39.91
N ARG A 208 4.92 -32.30 39.92
CA ARG A 208 4.10 -32.15 41.13
C ARG A 208 3.44 -33.49 41.49
N GLN A 209 3.88 -34.08 42.59
CA GLN A 209 3.28 -35.29 43.15
C GLN A 209 1.95 -34.97 43.83
N LEU A 210 0.90 -34.73 43.04
CA LEU A 210 -0.43 -34.29 43.53
C LEU A 210 -0.99 -35.18 44.66
N ASN A 211 -0.70 -36.48 44.64
CA ASN A 211 -1.16 -37.44 45.64
C ASN A 211 -0.51 -37.28 47.02
N LEU A 212 0.62 -36.56 47.10
CA LEU A 212 1.38 -36.29 48.33
C LEU A 212 1.27 -34.82 48.77
N ALA A 213 0.60 -33.98 47.97
CA ALA A 213 0.42 -32.57 48.26
C ALA A 213 -0.66 -32.36 49.32
N ASN A 214 -0.43 -31.41 50.24
CA ASN A 214 -1.44 -30.96 51.18
C ASN A 214 -2.48 -30.06 50.47
N ARG A 215 -3.59 -29.78 51.17
CA ARG A 215 -4.70 -28.97 50.64
C ARG A 215 -4.26 -27.58 50.17
N GLU A 216 -3.39 -26.91 50.93
CA GLU A 216 -2.90 -25.55 50.63
C GLU A 216 -2.08 -25.53 49.33
N ASN A 217 -1.17 -26.51 49.13
CA ASN A 217 -0.41 -26.65 47.90
C ASN A 217 -1.32 -26.96 46.69
N LEU A 218 -2.34 -27.80 46.88
CA LEU A 218 -3.30 -28.11 45.81
C LEU A 218 -4.12 -26.88 45.40
N GLU A 219 -4.49 -26.03 46.36
CA GLU A 219 -5.17 -24.75 46.08
C GLU A 219 -4.24 -23.78 45.35
N ALA A 220 -2.98 -23.65 45.79
CA ALA A 220 -1.98 -22.82 45.10
C ALA A 220 -1.73 -23.28 43.64
N TYR A 221 -1.62 -24.60 43.41
CA TYR A 221 -1.49 -25.15 42.05
C TYR A 221 -2.72 -24.87 41.19
N MET A 222 -3.91 -24.83 41.79
CA MET A 222 -5.14 -24.51 41.08
C MET A 222 -5.19 -23.03 40.68
N ASP A 223 -4.72 -22.13 41.54
CA ASP A 223 -4.66 -20.70 41.21
C ASP A 223 -3.65 -20.43 40.09
N GLU A 224 -2.49 -21.10 40.12
CA GLU A 224 -1.51 -21.06 39.03
C GLU A 224 -2.09 -21.63 37.72
N TYR A 225 -2.80 -22.77 37.80
CA TYR A 225 -3.49 -23.35 36.65
C TYR A 225 -4.54 -22.39 36.06
N ILE A 226 -5.34 -21.73 36.89
CA ILE A 226 -6.35 -20.76 36.43
C ILE A 226 -5.69 -19.60 35.68
N THR A 227 -4.56 -19.13 36.19
CA THR A 227 -3.77 -18.07 35.56
C THR A 227 -3.25 -18.52 34.19
N PHE A 228 -2.58 -19.68 34.14
CA PHE A 228 -2.06 -20.23 32.89
C PHE A 228 -3.17 -20.59 31.88
N LYS A 229 -4.32 -21.05 32.37
CA LYS A 229 -5.52 -21.34 31.55
C LYS A 229 -6.01 -20.11 30.79
N ALA A 230 -5.92 -18.92 31.37
CA ALA A 230 -6.25 -17.68 30.67
C ALA A 230 -5.32 -17.43 29.47
N GLU A 231 -4.02 -17.66 29.64
CA GLU A 231 -3.01 -17.54 28.57
C GLU A 231 -3.21 -18.58 27.47
N ALA A 232 -3.45 -19.84 27.86
CA ALA A 232 -3.72 -20.94 26.92
C ALA A 232 -4.99 -20.68 26.08
N LYS A 233 -6.02 -20.05 26.66
CA LYS A 233 -7.21 -19.58 25.93
C LYS A 233 -6.88 -18.48 24.94
N GLN A 234 -6.07 -17.49 25.32
CA GLN A 234 -5.62 -16.46 24.39
C GLN A 234 -4.83 -17.06 23.23
N LYS A 235 -3.95 -18.03 23.51
CA LYS A 235 -3.23 -18.77 22.47
C LYS A 235 -4.18 -19.55 21.56
N ARG A 236 -5.24 -20.18 22.09
CA ARG A 236 -6.31 -20.82 21.29
C ARG A 236 -6.86 -19.87 20.24
N LEU A 237 -7.22 -18.65 20.63
CA LEU A 237 -7.78 -17.64 19.74
C LEU A 237 -6.79 -17.30 18.62
N LYS A 238 -5.52 -17.11 18.96
CA LYS A 238 -4.45 -16.84 17.97
C LYS A 238 -4.26 -17.99 16.98
N VAL A 239 -4.19 -19.23 17.46
CA VAL A 239 -4.04 -20.42 16.61
C VAL A 239 -5.25 -20.58 15.69
N ARG A 240 -6.48 -20.41 16.20
CA ARG A 240 -7.70 -20.49 15.38
C ARG A 240 -7.73 -19.41 14.30
N MET A 241 -7.48 -18.15 14.66
CA MET A 241 -7.45 -17.05 13.70
C MET A 241 -6.41 -17.27 12.60
N MET A 242 -5.23 -17.79 12.96
CA MET A 242 -4.20 -18.17 11.99
C MET A 242 -4.69 -19.26 11.03
N LEU A 243 -5.33 -20.31 11.54
CA LEU A 243 -5.88 -21.40 10.72
C LEU A 243 -6.98 -20.90 9.76
N GLU A 244 -7.87 -20.01 10.22
CA GLU A 244 -8.90 -19.39 9.37
C GLU A 244 -8.31 -18.51 8.27
N LEU A 245 -7.25 -17.76 8.57
CA LEU A 245 -6.53 -16.97 7.58
C LEU A 245 -5.80 -17.85 6.57
N ALA A 246 -5.19 -18.95 7.02
CA ALA A 246 -4.54 -19.90 6.14
C ALA A 246 -5.53 -20.63 5.22
N GLU A 247 -6.71 -21.00 5.71
CA GLU A 247 -7.76 -21.60 4.87
C GLU A 247 -8.18 -20.65 3.74
N LYS A 248 -8.37 -19.35 4.05
CA LYS A 248 -8.62 -18.32 3.03
C LYS A 248 -7.46 -18.19 2.06
N PHE A 249 -6.22 -18.21 2.54
CA PHE A 249 -5.04 -18.16 1.71
C PHE A 249 -4.96 -19.35 0.74
N LEU A 250 -5.24 -20.56 1.22
CA LEU A 250 -5.17 -21.80 0.42
C LEU A 250 -6.30 -21.94 -0.61
N SER A 251 -7.32 -21.06 -0.59
CA SER A 251 -8.37 -21.02 -1.63
C SER A 251 -7.83 -20.73 -3.04
N VAL A 252 -6.62 -20.16 -3.13
CA VAL A 252 -5.91 -19.92 -4.39
C VAL A 252 -4.59 -20.68 -4.32
N LEU A 253 -4.31 -21.50 -5.33
CA LEU A 253 -3.10 -22.32 -5.39
C LEU A 253 -1.90 -21.53 -5.93
N ASP A 254 -0.78 -21.58 -5.21
CA ASP A 254 0.54 -21.14 -5.67
C ASP A 254 1.66 -21.96 -4.99
N HIS A 255 2.92 -21.56 -5.20
CA HIS A 255 4.08 -22.29 -4.66
C HIS A 255 4.24 -22.22 -3.14
N HIS A 256 3.47 -21.40 -2.42
CA HIS A 256 3.50 -21.35 -0.95
C HIS A 256 2.56 -22.37 -0.30
N CYS A 257 1.56 -22.86 -1.03
CA CYS A 257 0.46 -23.66 -0.48
C CYS A 257 0.97 -24.87 0.31
N ASP A 258 1.84 -25.69 -0.28
CA ASP A 258 2.35 -26.91 0.38
C ASP A 258 3.11 -26.62 1.67
N ALA A 259 3.85 -25.51 1.72
CA ALA A 259 4.63 -25.12 2.88
C ALA A 259 3.72 -24.61 4.01
N ILE A 260 2.72 -23.79 3.67
CA ILE A 260 1.75 -23.25 4.63
C ILE A 260 0.88 -24.39 5.16
N GLU A 261 0.36 -25.25 4.31
CA GLU A 261 -0.48 -26.38 4.71
C GLU A 261 0.23 -27.29 5.72
N ARG A 262 1.51 -27.64 5.46
CA ARG A 262 2.34 -28.38 6.42
C ARG A 262 2.46 -27.65 7.76
N LYS A 263 2.82 -26.36 7.76
CA LYS A 263 2.95 -25.60 9.01
C LYS A 263 1.63 -25.48 9.78
N MET A 264 0.52 -25.31 9.08
CA MET A 264 -0.80 -25.28 9.71
C MET A 264 -1.16 -26.61 10.35
N PHE A 265 -0.86 -27.72 9.67
CA PHE A 265 -1.05 -29.07 10.22
C PHE A 265 -0.20 -29.29 11.47
N ASP A 266 1.09 -28.96 11.42
CA ASP A 266 2.02 -29.14 12.54
C ASP A 266 1.58 -28.35 13.78
N VAL A 267 1.23 -27.07 13.61
CA VAL A 267 0.75 -26.23 14.72
C VAL A 267 -0.58 -26.73 15.26
N ARG A 268 -1.53 -27.11 14.40
CA ARG A 268 -2.82 -27.68 14.82
C ARG A 268 -2.61 -28.92 15.66
N SER A 269 -1.84 -29.89 15.16
CA SER A 269 -1.59 -31.16 15.85
C SER A 269 -0.88 -30.93 17.19
N SER A 270 0.14 -30.06 17.21
CA SER A 270 0.85 -29.71 18.45
C SER A 270 -0.07 -29.04 19.47
N TYR A 271 -0.95 -28.14 19.04
CA TYR A 271 -1.89 -27.46 19.93
C TYR A 271 -2.95 -28.42 20.47
N GLU A 272 -3.51 -29.29 19.63
CA GLU A 272 -4.49 -30.31 20.04
C GLU A 272 -3.88 -31.25 21.08
N HIS A 273 -2.65 -31.73 20.86
CA HIS A 273 -1.93 -32.57 21.82
C HIS A 273 -1.66 -31.85 23.16
N PHE A 274 -1.16 -30.61 23.10
CA PHE A 274 -0.96 -29.76 24.28
C PHE A 274 -2.27 -29.54 25.06
N SER A 275 -3.34 -29.19 24.36
CA SER A 275 -4.64 -28.88 24.97
C SER A 275 -5.28 -30.08 25.67
N MET A 276 -5.11 -31.28 25.11
CA MET A 276 -5.57 -32.52 25.72
C MET A 276 -4.87 -32.76 27.06
N ARG A 277 -3.53 -32.65 27.08
CA ARG A 277 -2.73 -32.81 28.31
C ARG A 277 -3.05 -31.75 29.36
N LEU A 278 -3.33 -30.52 28.93
CA LEU A 278 -3.74 -29.45 29.83
C LEU A 278 -5.11 -29.74 30.47
N ALA A 279 -6.07 -30.25 29.69
CA ALA A 279 -7.36 -30.68 30.21
C ALA A 279 -7.25 -31.89 31.16
N ASP A 280 -6.36 -32.84 30.86
CA ASP A 280 -6.09 -33.98 31.75
C ASP A 280 -5.53 -33.51 33.10
N TYR A 281 -4.62 -32.52 33.09
CA TYR A 281 -4.11 -31.92 34.32
C TYR A 281 -5.20 -31.21 35.13
N GLU A 282 -6.11 -30.45 34.49
CA GLU A 282 -7.27 -29.85 35.17
C GLU A 282 -8.12 -30.88 35.90
N ASN A 283 -8.38 -32.01 35.23
CA ASN A 283 -9.16 -33.11 35.79
C ASN A 283 -8.43 -33.75 36.97
N LEU A 284 -7.14 -34.05 36.84
CA LEU A 284 -6.33 -34.61 37.93
C LEU A 284 -6.30 -33.69 39.16
N LEU A 285 -6.08 -32.39 38.96
CA LEU A 285 -6.01 -31.41 40.05
C LEU A 285 -7.38 -31.20 40.71
N SER A 286 -8.46 -31.15 39.91
CA SER A 286 -9.83 -31.06 40.42
C SER A 286 -10.21 -32.30 41.24
N GLY A 287 -9.81 -33.49 40.78
CA GLY A 287 -10.00 -34.75 41.49
C GLY A 287 -9.25 -34.79 42.81
N ALA A 288 -7.98 -34.36 42.85
CA ALA A 288 -7.18 -34.27 44.08
C ALA A 288 -7.78 -33.29 45.10
N LEU A 289 -8.44 -32.22 44.65
CA LEU A 289 -9.17 -31.27 45.50
C LEU A 289 -10.58 -31.73 45.89
N GLY A 290 -11.03 -32.91 45.44
CA GLY A 290 -12.39 -33.41 45.69
C GLY A 290 -13.49 -32.60 44.99
N ARG A 291 -13.15 -31.81 43.96
CA ARG A 291 -14.12 -31.04 43.17
C ARG A 291 -14.78 -31.95 42.14
N LYS A 292 -16.03 -31.62 41.75
CA LYS A 292 -16.76 -32.38 40.74
C LYS A 292 -16.00 -32.36 39.41
N LEU A 293 -15.68 -33.53 38.88
CA LEU A 293 -15.05 -33.71 37.57
C LEU A 293 -16.06 -33.39 36.46
N ASP A 294 -15.69 -32.50 35.55
CA ASP A 294 -16.42 -32.23 34.31
C ASP A 294 -15.45 -32.38 33.13
N VAL A 295 -15.14 -33.64 32.82
CA VAL A 295 -14.12 -34.04 31.84
C VAL A 295 -14.39 -33.47 30.45
N ASN A 296 -15.66 -33.33 30.08
CA ASN A 296 -16.07 -32.81 28.77
C ASN A 296 -15.91 -31.29 28.69
N LYS A 297 -16.17 -30.56 29.78
CA LYS A 297 -16.06 -29.10 29.81
C LYS A 297 -14.63 -28.62 29.59
N ALA A 298 -13.64 -29.26 30.23
CA ALA A 298 -12.24 -28.88 30.09
C ALA A 298 -11.73 -29.09 28.65
N LYS A 299 -12.12 -30.22 28.02
CA LYS A 299 -11.74 -30.55 26.64
C LYS A 299 -12.40 -29.62 25.61
N ASP A 300 -13.69 -29.33 25.77
CA ASP A 300 -14.44 -28.43 24.89
C ASP A 300 -13.99 -26.97 25.01
N GLU A 301 -13.38 -26.59 26.13
CA GLU A 301 -12.91 -25.23 26.36
C GLU A 301 -11.62 -24.90 25.60
N PHE A 302 -10.81 -25.91 25.25
CA PHE A 302 -9.60 -25.71 24.45
C PHE A 302 -9.73 -26.13 22.98
N SER A 303 -10.85 -26.75 22.58
CA SER A 303 -11.10 -27.19 21.21
C SER A 303 -10.99 -26.06 20.18
N LEU A 304 -10.22 -26.28 19.10
CA LEU A 304 -10.09 -25.34 17.99
C LEU A 304 -11.40 -25.19 17.20
N ASP A 305 -12.20 -26.26 17.12
CA ASP A 305 -13.45 -26.32 16.33
C ASP A 305 -14.62 -25.60 17.01
N ARG A 306 -14.50 -25.33 18.31
CA ARG A 306 -15.48 -24.53 19.02
C ARG A 306 -15.37 -23.08 18.55
N LYS A 307 -16.38 -22.65 17.78
CA LYS A 307 -16.61 -21.23 17.44
C LYS A 307 -17.03 -20.51 18.72
N SER A 308 -16.06 -19.92 19.42
CA SER A 308 -16.39 -18.90 20.42
C SER A 308 -16.96 -17.70 19.65
N ASP A 309 -18.21 -17.32 19.90
CA ASP A 309 -18.72 -16.05 19.40
C ASP A 309 -17.87 -14.92 19.99
N SER A 310 -16.88 -14.46 19.24
CA SER A 310 -15.94 -13.40 19.63
C SER A 310 -16.65 -12.10 20.06
N ASN A 311 -17.89 -11.92 19.59
CA ASN A 311 -18.77 -10.81 19.96
C ASN A 311 -19.32 -10.91 21.39
N ILE A 312 -19.38 -12.13 21.96
CA ILE A 312 -19.86 -12.36 23.32
C ILE A 312 -18.72 -12.13 24.32
N GLU A 313 -17.51 -12.63 24.06
CA GLU A 313 -16.34 -12.39 24.92
C GLU A 313 -15.96 -10.91 24.98
N ALA A 314 -16.03 -10.19 23.85
CA ALA A 314 -15.82 -8.73 23.82
C ALA A 314 -16.89 -7.96 24.60
N LYS A 315 -18.16 -8.37 24.52
CA LYS A 315 -19.24 -7.77 25.32
C LYS A 315 -19.10 -8.04 26.82
N ILE A 316 -18.69 -9.24 27.19
CA ILE A 316 -18.49 -9.62 28.60
C ILE A 316 -17.34 -8.82 29.22
N GLU A 317 -16.26 -8.58 28.48
CA GLU A 317 -15.15 -7.76 28.98
C GLU A 317 -15.53 -6.28 29.11
N VAL A 318 -16.33 -5.75 28.17
CA VAL A 318 -16.88 -4.39 28.26
C VAL A 318 -17.85 -4.26 29.45
N GLU A 319 -18.71 -5.25 29.70
CA GLU A 319 -19.59 -5.27 30.88
C GLU A 319 -18.82 -5.43 32.19
N ARG A 320 -17.74 -6.22 32.20
CA ARG A 320 -16.88 -6.40 33.37
C ARG A 320 -16.20 -5.09 33.76
N LEU A 321 -15.61 -4.39 32.79
CA LEU A 321 -14.98 -3.08 33.00
C LEU A 321 -16.00 -2.02 33.45
N ALA A 322 -17.19 -2.00 32.84
CA ALA A 322 -18.26 -1.08 33.24
C ALA A 322 -18.79 -1.34 34.66
N ASN A 323 -18.83 -2.60 35.09
CA ASN A 323 -19.23 -2.97 36.45
C ASN A 323 -18.13 -2.70 37.50
N GLU A 324 -16.86 -2.77 37.12
CA GLU A 324 -15.73 -2.38 37.97
C GLU A 324 -15.66 -0.85 38.18
N GLU A 325 -15.97 -0.05 37.15
CA GLU A 325 -16.09 1.42 37.29
C GLU A 325 -17.26 1.82 38.19
N LYS A 326 -18.42 1.16 38.08
CA LYS A 326 -19.57 1.40 38.94
C LYS A 326 -19.37 1.01 40.40
N ARG A 327 -18.40 0.13 40.70
CA ARG A 327 -18.03 -0.23 42.08
C ARG A 327 -17.00 0.73 42.70
N LYS A 328 -16.38 1.59 41.89
CA LYS A 328 -15.37 2.58 42.32
C LYS A 328 -15.94 4.00 42.48
N MET A 329 -17.20 4.24 42.12
CA MET A 329 -17.97 5.46 42.43
C MET A 329 -18.87 5.22 43.64
#